data_AF-A0A1H6EBH3-F1
#
_entry.id   AF-A0A1H6EBH3-F1
#
_cell.length_a   1.000
_cell.length_b   1.000
_cell.length_c   1.000
_cell.angle_alpha   90.00
_cell.angle_beta   90.00
_cell.angle_gamma   90.00
#
_symmetry.space_group_name_H-M   'P 1'
#
loop_
_entity.id
_entity.type
_entity.pdbx_description
1 polymer ?
#
loop_
_entity_poly.entity_id
_entity_poly.type
_entity_poly.pdbx_seq_one_letter_code
_entity_poly.pdbx_strand_id
1 'polypeptide(L)'
;MRLVPVRFWQHGRAMMRTPRSGEPYWCAPHPPNADPLPRDGRRNCGFWERVLRRQWDPGQGVPPAETIAVIDRLAAQPVHIASLAINELDELWVGVGAVPQLDHLGYLSGQPIGPGSAIVWDDVPGATVGRTVVIGTGRTVSSSLVDHELGHVIERSRRMAEQRDWQTIMLRCRPHLIVERWYDPLEWWAEAWAMVSTGQLQRLVRTLNGHEEVAEMVARYYVRRYGLEVRSR
;
A
#
# COMPACT_ATOMS: atom_id res chain seq x y z
N MET A 1 -36.58 -43.58 -0.21
CA MET A 1 -35.23 -43.08 -0.55
C MET A 1 -35.37 -42.24 -1.81
N ARG A 2 -35.52 -40.91 -1.69
CA ARG A 2 -35.75 -40.00 -2.83
C ARG A 2 -34.45 -39.28 -3.16
N LEU A 3 -33.98 -39.45 -4.40
CA LEU A 3 -32.85 -38.72 -4.96
C LEU A 3 -33.31 -37.30 -5.33
N VAL A 4 -32.59 -36.29 -4.83
CA VAL A 4 -32.77 -34.87 -5.16
C VAL A 4 -31.82 -34.52 -6.30
N PRO A 5 -32.27 -33.86 -7.39
CA PRO A 5 -31.39 -33.49 -8.49
C PRO A 5 -30.57 -32.23 -8.16
N VAL A 6 -29.28 -32.30 -8.49
CA VAL A 6 -28.30 -31.22 -8.36
C VAL A 6 -28.59 -30.14 -9.42
N ARG A 7 -28.85 -28.90 -9.00
CA ARG A 7 -28.96 -27.75 -9.90
C ARG A 7 -27.56 -27.22 -10.23
N PHE A 8 -27.22 -27.27 -11.51
CA PHE A 8 -26.08 -26.57 -12.10
C PHE A 8 -26.26 -25.05 -11.94
N TRP A 9 -25.30 -24.38 -11.30
CA TRP A 9 -25.21 -22.93 -11.31
C TRP A 9 -24.65 -22.46 -12.66
N GLN A 10 -25.50 -21.82 -13.46
CA GLN A 10 -25.09 -21.09 -14.66
C GLN A 10 -24.26 -19.86 -14.26
N HIS A 11 -23.17 -19.63 -14.98
CA HIS A 11 -22.29 -18.48 -14.82
C HIS A 11 -23.05 -17.20 -15.19
N GLY A 12 -23.41 -16.40 -14.17
CA GLY A 12 -23.96 -15.07 -14.38
C GLY A 12 -22.89 -14.12 -14.89
N ARG A 13 -23.11 -13.52 -16.07
CA ARG A 13 -22.39 -12.30 -16.49
C ARG A 13 -22.59 -11.24 -15.42
N ALA A 14 -21.50 -10.71 -14.86
CA ALA A 14 -21.58 -9.52 -14.02
C ALA A 14 -22.12 -8.37 -14.88
N MET A 15 -23.37 -7.97 -14.65
CA MET A 15 -23.90 -6.71 -15.16
C MET A 15 -23.12 -5.59 -14.49
N MET A 16 -22.35 -4.83 -15.28
CA MET A 16 -21.80 -3.55 -14.84
C MET A 16 -22.99 -2.64 -14.49
N ARG A 17 -23.14 -2.26 -13.22
CA ARG A 17 -23.98 -1.12 -12.86
C ARG A 17 -23.27 0.13 -13.35
N THR A 18 -23.95 0.93 -14.16
CA THR A 18 -23.54 2.31 -14.43
C THR A 18 -23.54 3.07 -13.10
N PRO A 19 -22.41 3.70 -12.69
CA PRO A 19 -22.38 4.52 -11.49
C PRO A 19 -23.40 5.64 -11.59
N ARG A 20 -24.01 6.03 -10.46
CA ARG A 20 -24.77 7.29 -10.41
C ARG A 20 -23.79 8.45 -10.62
N SER A 21 -24.27 9.58 -11.15
CA SER A 21 -23.47 10.80 -11.27
C SER A 21 -22.84 11.15 -9.91
N GLY A 22 -21.51 11.12 -9.81
CA GLY A 22 -20.76 11.40 -8.59
C GLY A 22 -20.27 10.18 -7.81
N GLU A 23 -20.64 8.95 -8.18
CA GLU A 23 -20.00 7.73 -7.64
C GLU A 23 -18.71 7.44 -8.44
N PRO A 24 -17.56 7.21 -7.77
CA PRO A 24 -16.31 6.89 -8.46
C PRO A 24 -16.50 5.64 -9.33
N TYR A 25 -15.98 5.67 -10.55
CA TYR A 25 -15.99 4.51 -11.44
C TYR A 25 -15.08 3.42 -10.86
N TRP A 26 -15.55 2.16 -10.89
CA TRP A 26 -14.83 1.01 -10.38
C TRP A 26 -14.32 0.12 -11.51
N CYS A 27 -13.00 -0.01 -11.63
CA CYS A 27 -12.40 -0.92 -12.60
C CYS A 27 -12.34 -2.35 -12.04
N ALA A 28 -13.09 -3.27 -12.64
CA ALA A 28 -13.02 -4.69 -12.27
C ALA A 28 -11.69 -5.33 -12.73
N PRO A 29 -11.09 -6.23 -11.92
CA PRO A 29 -9.88 -6.94 -12.32
C PRO A 29 -10.16 -7.85 -13.52
N HIS A 30 -9.10 -8.17 -14.26
CA HIS A 30 -9.09 -9.29 -15.17
C HIS A 30 -9.18 -10.63 -14.40
N PRO A 31 -9.53 -11.74 -15.08
CA PRO A 31 -9.44 -13.06 -14.50
C PRO A 31 -8.02 -13.35 -13.95
N PRO A 32 -7.85 -14.19 -12.91
CA PRO A 32 -6.55 -14.47 -12.29
C PRO A 32 -5.44 -14.93 -13.24
N ASN A 33 -5.81 -15.60 -14.33
CA ASN A 33 -4.86 -16.15 -15.30
C ASN A 33 -4.60 -15.21 -16.50
N ALA A 34 -5.16 -14.00 -16.49
CA ALA A 34 -4.96 -13.02 -17.53
C ALA A 34 -3.81 -12.07 -17.17
N ASP A 35 -2.85 -11.95 -18.08
CA ASP A 35 -1.75 -10.98 -18.02
C ASP A 35 -1.70 -10.23 -19.36
N PRO A 36 -2.56 -9.21 -19.55
CA PRO A 36 -2.61 -8.49 -20.81
C PRO A 36 -1.30 -7.73 -21.08
N LEU A 37 -0.88 -7.74 -22.34
CA LEU A 37 0.23 -6.93 -22.84
C LEU A 37 -0.32 -6.00 -23.95
N PRO A 38 -0.20 -4.67 -23.80
CA PRO A 38 0.34 -3.95 -22.64
C PRO A 38 -0.51 -4.12 -21.38
N ARG A 39 0.12 -3.98 -20.20
CA ARG A 39 -0.59 -3.97 -18.92
C ARG A 39 -1.50 -2.74 -18.83
N ASP A 40 -2.68 -2.91 -18.25
CA ASP A 40 -3.74 -1.90 -18.20
C ASP A 40 -4.21 -1.56 -16.77
N GLY A 41 -3.44 -1.98 -15.75
CA GLY A 41 -3.77 -1.78 -14.34
C GLY A 41 -4.86 -2.72 -13.80
N ARG A 42 -5.33 -3.69 -14.59
CA ARG A 42 -6.42 -4.59 -14.19
C ARG A 42 -5.95 -5.98 -13.81
N ARG A 43 -4.63 -6.20 -13.69
CA ARG A 43 -4.07 -7.46 -13.21
C ARG A 43 -4.71 -7.85 -11.88
N ASN A 44 -5.07 -9.13 -11.75
CA ASN A 44 -5.62 -9.68 -10.53
C ASN A 44 -4.56 -9.72 -9.42
N CYS A 45 -4.91 -9.22 -8.24
CA CYS A 45 -4.05 -9.11 -7.06
C CYS A 45 -4.36 -10.18 -5.99
N GLY A 46 -5.09 -11.24 -6.35
CA GLY A 46 -5.40 -12.34 -5.45
C GLY A 46 -6.21 -11.89 -4.22
N PHE A 47 -5.67 -12.11 -3.02
CA PHE A 47 -6.34 -11.76 -1.76
C PHE A 47 -6.70 -10.27 -1.67
N TRP A 48 -5.88 -9.39 -2.26
CA TRP A 48 -6.13 -7.95 -2.23
C TRP A 48 -7.46 -7.56 -2.88
N GLU A 49 -8.00 -8.35 -3.82
CA GLU A 49 -9.28 -8.06 -4.47
C GLU A 49 -10.45 -7.92 -3.50
N ARG A 50 -10.33 -8.44 -2.26
CA ARG A 50 -11.34 -8.27 -1.21
C ARG A 50 -11.51 -6.81 -0.80
N VAL A 51 -10.41 -6.06 -0.73
CA VAL A 51 -10.36 -4.68 -0.22
C VAL A 51 -9.98 -3.66 -1.30
N LEU A 52 -9.34 -4.11 -2.38
CA LEU A 52 -8.85 -3.26 -3.45
C LEU A 52 -10.00 -2.64 -4.24
N ARG A 53 -9.89 -1.34 -4.47
CA ARG A 53 -10.78 -0.48 -5.23
C ARG A 53 -9.97 0.28 -6.26
N ARG A 54 -10.22 -0.01 -7.55
CA ARG A 54 -9.52 0.62 -8.69
C ARG A 54 -10.36 1.77 -9.21
N GLN A 55 -9.90 3.00 -9.02
CA GLN A 55 -10.62 4.22 -9.34
C GLN A 55 -10.15 4.82 -10.68
N TRP A 56 -10.57 4.21 -11.78
CA TRP A 56 -10.44 4.75 -13.14
C TRP A 56 -11.43 4.05 -14.08
N ASP A 57 -11.84 4.73 -15.15
CA ASP A 57 -12.71 4.16 -16.18
C ASP A 57 -11.87 3.54 -17.32
N PRO A 58 -11.91 2.20 -17.53
CA PRO A 58 -11.20 1.54 -18.62
C PRO A 58 -11.72 1.95 -20.01
N GLY A 59 -12.94 2.51 -20.10
CA GLY A 59 -13.47 3.11 -21.32
C GLY A 59 -12.85 4.46 -21.68
N GLN A 60 -12.25 5.15 -20.70
CA GLN A 60 -11.53 6.42 -20.91
C GLN A 60 -10.03 6.22 -21.16
N GLY A 61 -9.55 4.99 -21.07
CA GLY A 61 -8.17 4.62 -21.39
C GLY A 61 -7.45 3.90 -20.26
N VAL A 62 -6.16 3.67 -20.49
CA VAL A 62 -5.26 3.03 -19.54
C VAL A 62 -4.76 4.07 -18.52
N PRO A 63 -4.73 3.77 -17.21
CA PRO A 63 -4.23 4.70 -16.22
C PRO A 63 -2.72 4.96 -16.37
N PRO A 64 -2.17 6.00 -15.72
CA PRO A 64 -0.73 6.28 -15.71
C PRO A 64 0.10 5.06 -15.28
N ALA A 65 1.33 4.97 -15.82
CA ALA A 65 2.23 3.86 -15.56
C ALA A 65 2.53 3.63 -14.07
N GLU A 66 2.58 4.71 -13.28
CA GLU A 66 2.76 4.63 -11.82
C GLU A 66 1.55 3.96 -11.13
N THR A 67 0.32 4.25 -11.56
CA THR A 67 -0.89 3.57 -11.06
C THR A 67 -0.87 2.08 -11.43
N ILE A 68 -0.42 1.73 -12.64
CA ILE A 68 -0.24 0.33 -13.05
C ILE A 68 0.81 -0.36 -12.17
N ALA A 69 1.92 0.32 -11.87
CA ALA A 69 2.98 -0.20 -11.03
C ALA A 69 2.50 -0.51 -9.60
N VAL A 70 1.55 0.26 -9.06
CA VAL A 70 0.90 -0.06 -7.76
C VAL A 70 0.19 -1.41 -7.82
N ILE A 71 -0.60 -1.65 -8.88
CA ILE A 71 -1.33 -2.90 -9.06
C ILE A 71 -0.36 -4.08 -9.22
N ASP A 72 0.69 -3.89 -10.02
CA ASP A 72 1.74 -4.89 -10.18
C ASP A 72 2.46 -5.20 -8.88
N ARG A 73 2.73 -4.16 -8.05
CA ARG A 73 3.34 -4.32 -6.74
C ARG A 73 2.45 -5.14 -5.81
N LEU A 74 1.16 -4.83 -5.74
CA LEU A 74 0.18 -5.58 -4.93
C LEU A 74 0.06 -7.03 -5.38
N ALA A 75 -0.03 -7.28 -6.70
CA ALA A 75 -0.09 -8.62 -7.27
C ALA A 75 1.18 -9.45 -7.02
N ALA A 76 2.33 -8.81 -6.81
CA ALA A 76 3.60 -9.45 -6.50
C ALA A 76 3.86 -9.68 -4.99
N GLN A 77 2.96 -9.22 -4.10
CA GLN A 77 3.16 -9.39 -2.66
C GLN A 77 3.06 -10.87 -2.25
N PRO A 78 3.93 -11.35 -1.34
CA PRO A 78 3.77 -12.67 -0.74
C PRO A 78 2.42 -12.81 -0.03
N VAL A 79 1.77 -13.96 -0.19
CA VAL A 79 0.42 -14.22 0.34
C VAL A 79 0.32 -13.99 1.84
N HIS A 80 1.35 -14.36 2.62
CA HIS A 80 1.33 -14.18 4.07
C HIS A 80 1.38 -12.70 4.47
N ILE A 81 2.08 -11.85 3.70
CA ILE A 81 2.11 -10.40 3.93
C ILE A 81 0.76 -9.78 3.57
N ALA A 82 0.21 -10.14 2.41
CA ALA A 82 -1.13 -9.67 2.01
C ALA A 82 -2.20 -10.06 3.04
N SER A 83 -2.11 -11.28 3.58
CA SER A 83 -3.05 -11.79 4.60
C SER A 83 -2.98 -11.00 5.90
N LEU A 84 -1.78 -10.58 6.33
CA LEU A 84 -1.63 -9.73 7.51
C LEU A 84 -2.33 -8.37 7.31
N ALA A 85 -2.11 -7.73 6.16
CA ALA A 85 -2.65 -6.41 5.88
C ALA A 85 -4.18 -6.42 5.70
N ILE A 86 -4.74 -7.41 4.99
CA ILE A 86 -6.18 -7.44 4.67
C ILE A 86 -7.06 -7.57 5.91
N ASN A 87 -6.57 -8.17 7.01
CA ASN A 87 -7.33 -8.23 8.25
C ASN A 87 -7.46 -6.85 8.94
N GLU A 88 -6.53 -5.94 8.65
CA GLU A 88 -6.49 -4.59 9.20
C GLU A 88 -7.10 -3.53 8.27
N LEU A 89 -7.60 -3.94 7.10
CA LEU A 89 -8.16 -3.07 6.08
C LEU A 89 -9.62 -3.38 5.78
N ASP A 90 -10.40 -2.33 5.61
CA ASP A 90 -11.73 -2.40 5.02
C ASP A 90 -11.64 -2.08 3.53
N GLU A 91 -10.83 -1.08 3.17
CA GLU A 91 -10.67 -0.61 1.79
C GLU A 91 -9.22 -0.20 1.46
N LEU A 92 -8.82 -0.49 0.22
CA LEU A 92 -7.56 -0.04 -0.39
C LEU A 92 -7.89 0.60 -1.73
N TRP A 93 -7.82 1.91 -1.81
CA TRP A 93 -8.10 2.66 -3.02
C TRP A 93 -6.84 2.94 -3.82
N VAL A 94 -6.92 2.72 -5.12
CA VAL A 94 -5.83 3.01 -6.07
C VAL A 94 -6.41 3.80 -7.22
N GLY A 95 -5.86 4.98 -7.50
CA GLY A 95 -6.34 5.84 -8.57
C GLY A 95 -5.37 6.94 -8.97
N VAL A 96 -5.88 7.95 -9.68
CA VAL A 96 -5.13 9.12 -10.14
C VAL A 96 -5.50 10.33 -9.29
N GLY A 97 -4.49 11.14 -8.96
CA GLY A 97 -4.59 12.33 -8.12
C GLY A 97 -3.99 12.13 -6.72
N ALA A 98 -4.10 13.15 -5.89
CA ALA A 98 -3.75 13.09 -4.48
C ALA A 98 -4.91 12.50 -3.65
N VAL A 99 -4.72 12.42 -2.34
CA VAL A 99 -5.66 11.82 -1.39
C VAL A 99 -7.09 12.35 -1.52
N PRO A 100 -7.36 13.68 -1.62
CA PRO A 100 -8.73 14.19 -1.73
C PRO A 100 -9.45 13.79 -3.02
N GLN A 101 -8.71 13.43 -4.08
CA GLN A 101 -9.29 12.97 -5.34
C GLN A 101 -9.62 11.46 -5.34
N LEU A 102 -9.26 10.75 -4.28
CA LEU A 102 -9.52 9.32 -4.12
C LEU A 102 -10.59 9.07 -3.08
N ASP A 103 -11.36 7.99 -3.28
CA ASP A 103 -12.37 7.53 -2.34
C ASP A 103 -13.42 8.65 -2.03
N HIS A 104 -14.00 8.62 -0.83
CA HIS A 104 -14.87 9.63 -0.25
C HIS A 104 -14.09 10.73 0.50
N LEU A 105 -12.77 10.85 0.29
CA LEU A 105 -11.88 11.74 1.04
C LEU A 105 -11.86 13.19 0.54
N GLY A 106 -12.78 13.57 -0.36
CA GLY A 106 -12.88 14.95 -0.88
C GLY A 106 -13.04 16.02 0.19
N TYR A 107 -13.52 15.66 1.40
CA TYR A 107 -13.61 16.58 2.53
C TYR A 107 -12.24 17.05 3.07
N LEU A 108 -11.15 16.39 2.68
CA LEU A 108 -9.77 16.77 3.04
C LEU A 108 -9.18 17.85 2.12
N SER A 109 -9.83 18.17 1.00
CA SER A 109 -9.30 19.19 0.08
C SER A 109 -9.18 20.56 0.77
N GLY A 110 -8.03 21.21 0.57
CA GLY A 110 -7.63 22.46 1.19
C GLY A 110 -7.25 22.36 2.67
N GLN A 111 -7.36 21.18 3.29
CA GLN A 111 -7.04 21.00 4.70
C GLN A 111 -5.54 20.71 4.90
N PRO A 112 -4.91 21.25 5.95
CA PRO A 112 -3.54 20.88 6.30
C PRO A 112 -3.49 19.41 6.78
N ILE A 113 -2.38 18.72 6.50
CA ILE A 113 -2.18 17.32 6.91
C ILE A 113 -2.09 17.12 8.44
N GLY A 114 -1.89 18.21 9.16
CA GLY A 114 -1.85 18.25 10.62
C GLY A 114 -1.76 19.68 11.13
N PRO A 115 -1.95 19.90 12.45
CA PRO A 115 -1.86 21.22 13.04
C PRO A 115 -0.51 21.90 12.73
N GLY A 116 -0.56 23.09 12.13
CA GLY A 116 0.64 23.89 11.80
C GLY A 116 1.42 23.42 10.58
N SER A 117 0.96 22.40 9.84
CA SER A 117 1.60 21.97 8.60
C SER A 117 1.36 22.99 7.47
N ALA A 118 2.41 23.29 6.70
CA ALA A 118 2.31 24.02 5.44
C ALA A 118 1.87 23.13 4.26
N ILE A 119 1.93 21.80 4.43
CA ILE A 119 1.50 20.81 3.44
C ILE A 119 0.01 20.54 3.62
N VAL A 120 -0.74 20.59 2.53
CA VAL A 120 -2.16 20.26 2.47
C VAL A 120 -2.37 18.88 1.87
N TRP A 121 -3.53 18.26 2.15
CA TRP A 121 -3.87 16.94 1.62
C TRP A 121 -3.87 16.86 0.09
N ASP A 122 -4.09 17.97 -0.61
CA ASP A 122 -4.04 18.07 -2.07
C ASP A 122 -2.65 17.77 -2.66
N ASP A 123 -1.60 17.82 -1.83
CA ASP A 123 -0.23 17.48 -2.22
C ASP A 123 0.18 16.06 -1.80
N VAL A 124 -0.69 15.34 -1.07
CA VAL A 124 -0.37 14.04 -0.48
C VAL A 124 -0.82 12.92 -1.42
N PRO A 125 0.11 12.13 -1.99
CA PRO A 125 -0.27 11.11 -2.97
C PRO A 125 -0.80 9.83 -2.33
N GLY A 126 -0.68 9.63 -1.01
CA GLY A 126 -1.20 8.43 -0.36
C GLY A 126 -1.31 8.60 1.14
N ALA A 127 -2.21 7.83 1.75
CA ALA A 127 -2.47 7.91 3.17
C ALA A 127 -3.10 6.64 3.71
N THR A 128 -2.88 6.41 5.01
CA THR A 128 -3.58 5.41 5.80
C THR A 128 -4.45 6.13 6.83
N VAL A 129 -5.77 6.14 6.61
CA VAL A 129 -6.75 6.81 7.48
C VAL A 129 -7.67 5.76 8.08
N GLY A 130 -7.51 5.50 9.38
CA GLY A 130 -8.23 4.39 10.01
C GLY A 130 -7.95 3.08 9.29
N ARG A 131 -9.00 2.35 8.88
CA ARG A 131 -8.90 1.06 8.15
C ARG A 131 -8.94 1.21 6.63
N THR A 132 -8.77 2.43 6.13
CA THR A 132 -8.71 2.74 4.70
C THR A 132 -7.30 3.16 4.31
N VAL A 133 -6.82 2.61 3.21
CA VAL A 133 -5.61 3.09 2.54
C VAL A 133 -5.99 3.68 1.19
N VAL A 134 -5.37 4.81 0.84
CA VAL A 134 -5.49 5.41 -0.48
C VAL A 134 -4.11 5.57 -1.09
N ILE A 135 -3.98 5.19 -2.36
CA ILE A 135 -2.75 5.29 -3.14
C ILE A 135 -3.09 5.99 -4.46
N GLY A 136 -2.53 7.18 -4.61
CA GLY A 136 -2.68 8.01 -5.77
C GLY A 136 -1.40 8.19 -6.55
N THR A 137 -1.35 9.31 -7.25
CA THR A 137 -0.25 9.74 -8.11
C THR A 137 0.32 11.04 -7.57
N GLY A 138 1.64 11.13 -7.51
CA GLY A 138 2.30 12.35 -7.06
C GLY A 138 3.65 12.08 -6.45
N ARG A 139 4.31 13.17 -6.06
CA ARG A 139 5.66 13.10 -5.52
C ARG A 139 5.60 12.67 -4.06
N THR A 140 6.45 11.72 -3.69
CA THR A 140 6.66 11.31 -2.30
C THR A 140 8.15 11.21 -1.99
N VAL A 141 8.50 11.42 -0.73
CA VAL A 141 9.85 11.16 -0.21
C VAL A 141 10.09 9.67 0.09
N SER A 142 9.01 8.89 0.17
CA SER A 142 9.06 7.46 0.44
C SER A 142 9.76 6.68 -0.67
N SER A 143 10.35 5.57 -0.28
CA SER A 143 11.03 4.62 -1.16
C SER A 143 10.07 3.79 -2.00
N SER A 144 8.87 3.54 -1.48
CA SER A 144 7.71 2.99 -2.17
C SER A 144 6.48 3.49 -1.42
N LEU A 145 5.65 4.32 -2.07
CA LEU A 145 4.41 4.84 -1.46
C LEU A 145 3.49 3.68 -1.02
N VAL A 146 3.32 2.69 -1.89
CA VAL A 146 2.48 1.51 -1.62
C VAL A 146 2.96 0.78 -0.39
N ASP A 147 4.26 0.46 -0.33
CA ASP A 147 4.78 -0.31 0.79
C ASP A 147 4.85 0.52 2.07
N HIS A 148 5.03 1.85 1.99
CA HIS A 148 4.97 2.74 3.14
C HIS A 148 3.57 2.71 3.78
N GLU A 149 2.51 2.92 3.00
CA GLU A 149 1.15 2.87 3.54
C GLU A 149 0.77 1.48 4.05
N LEU A 150 1.14 0.43 3.32
CA LEU A 150 0.98 -0.95 3.82
C LEU A 150 1.82 -1.20 5.08
N GLY A 151 2.93 -0.50 5.25
CA GLY A 151 3.73 -0.50 6.47
C GLY A 151 2.92 -0.04 7.67
N HIS A 152 2.20 1.07 7.58
CA HIS A 152 1.29 1.52 8.65
C HIS A 152 0.20 0.49 8.97
N VAL A 153 -0.33 -0.19 7.96
CA VAL A 153 -1.33 -1.25 8.16
C VAL A 153 -0.75 -2.44 8.91
N ILE A 154 0.40 -2.95 8.48
CA ILE A 154 1.03 -4.14 9.07
C ILE A 154 1.51 -3.84 10.50
N GLU A 155 2.08 -2.66 10.72
CA GLU A 155 2.48 -2.15 12.04
C GLU A 155 1.32 -2.23 13.04
N ARG A 156 0.15 -1.73 12.63
CA ARG A 156 -1.02 -1.55 13.49
C ARG A 156 -1.53 -2.85 14.09
N SER A 157 -1.45 -3.96 13.35
CA SER A 157 -1.93 -5.28 13.80
C SER A 157 -1.42 -5.68 15.18
N ARG A 158 -0.24 -5.19 15.58
CA ARG A 158 0.38 -5.47 16.87
C ARG A 158 1.03 -4.24 17.50
N ARG A 159 0.72 -3.04 17.00
CA ARG A 159 1.34 -1.77 17.41
C ARG A 159 2.87 -1.92 17.47
N MET A 160 3.45 -2.47 16.41
CA MET A 160 4.86 -2.87 16.35
C MET A 160 5.81 -1.70 16.64
N ALA A 161 5.45 -0.49 16.24
CA ALA A 161 6.23 0.71 16.50
C ALA A 161 6.28 1.06 18.00
N GLU A 162 5.32 0.62 18.81
CA GLU A 162 5.30 0.86 20.26
C GLU A 162 6.04 -0.22 21.06
N GLN A 163 6.41 -1.33 20.42
CA GLN A 163 7.07 -2.44 21.12
C GLN A 163 8.49 -2.08 21.55
N ARG A 164 8.90 -2.61 22.70
CA ARG A 164 10.19 -2.28 23.35
C ARG A 164 11.39 -2.56 22.45
N ASP A 165 11.32 -3.61 21.64
CA ASP A 165 12.39 -3.99 20.73
C ASP A 165 12.55 -2.98 19.58
N TRP A 166 11.46 -2.51 18.99
CA TRP A 166 11.49 -1.43 18.01
C TRP A 166 11.94 -0.11 18.62
N GLN A 167 11.45 0.23 19.81
CA GLN A 167 11.90 1.43 20.52
C GLN A 167 13.40 1.40 20.80
N THR A 168 13.97 0.23 21.09
CA THR A 168 15.42 0.05 21.23
C THR A 168 16.16 0.26 19.90
N ILE A 169 15.60 -0.24 18.79
CA ILE A 169 16.14 0.03 17.45
C ILE A 169 16.08 1.52 17.13
N MET A 170 14.99 2.20 17.46
CA MET A 170 14.81 3.64 17.24
C MET A 170 15.87 4.47 17.97
N LEU A 171 16.24 4.11 19.20
CA LEU A 171 17.32 4.78 19.93
C LEU A 171 18.65 4.74 19.19
N ARG A 172 18.92 3.66 18.44
CA ARG A 172 20.11 3.55 17.60
C ARG A 172 19.96 4.26 16.26
N CYS A 173 18.76 4.30 15.68
CA CYS A 173 18.52 4.91 14.38
C CYS A 173 18.51 6.43 14.44
N ARG A 174 17.85 7.02 15.45
CA ARG A 174 17.53 8.45 15.50
C ARG A 174 18.74 9.39 15.30
N PRO A 175 19.93 9.15 15.88
CA PRO A 175 21.10 10.00 15.65
C PRO A 175 21.62 10.01 14.20
N HIS A 176 21.19 9.06 13.37
CA HIS A 176 21.71 8.84 12.01
C HIS A 176 20.67 9.06 10.92
N LEU A 177 19.40 9.27 11.27
CA LEU A 177 18.33 9.50 10.30
C LEU A 177 18.48 10.88 9.67
N ILE A 178 18.54 10.92 8.33
CA ILE A 178 18.74 12.17 7.57
C ILE A 178 17.44 12.91 7.25
N VAL A 179 16.27 12.34 7.61
CA VAL A 179 14.95 12.95 7.40
C VAL A 179 14.22 13.04 8.73
N GLU A 180 13.86 14.26 9.13
CA GLU A 180 13.22 14.55 10.42
C GLU A 180 11.89 13.81 10.64
N ARG A 181 11.09 13.64 9.57
CA ARG A 181 9.83 12.87 9.63
C ARG A 181 10.02 11.49 10.24
N TRP A 182 11.16 10.85 9.98
CA TRP A 182 11.45 9.50 10.47
C TRP A 182 11.97 9.47 11.91
N TYR A 183 12.06 10.60 12.61
CA TYR A 183 12.31 10.59 14.06
C TYR A 183 11.12 10.03 14.85
N ASP A 184 9.92 10.09 14.27
CA ASP A 184 8.74 9.38 14.71
C ASP A 184 8.93 7.86 14.47
N PRO A 185 8.87 7.03 15.53
CA PRO A 185 8.96 5.57 15.43
C PRO A 185 7.96 4.93 14.46
N LEU A 186 6.74 5.46 14.33
CA LEU A 186 5.70 4.91 13.46
C LEU A 186 6.06 5.16 11.99
N GLU A 187 6.43 6.39 11.67
CA GLU A 187 6.85 6.82 10.33
C GLU A 187 8.12 6.09 9.89
N TRP A 188 9.08 5.92 10.80
CA TRP A 188 10.26 5.12 10.49
C TRP A 188 9.93 3.65 10.29
N TRP A 189 9.00 3.10 11.07
CA TRP A 189 8.60 1.70 10.90
C TRP A 189 8.02 1.46 9.50
N ALA A 190 7.13 2.32 9.05
CA ALA A 190 6.51 2.22 7.74
C ALA A 190 7.53 2.39 6.61
N GLU A 191 8.42 3.37 6.72
CA GLU A 191 9.40 3.64 5.68
C GLU A 191 10.52 2.59 5.61
N ALA A 192 11.03 2.14 6.75
CA ALA A 192 12.01 1.07 6.78
C ALA A 192 11.42 -0.25 6.27
N TRP A 193 10.16 -0.53 6.58
CA TRP A 193 9.42 -1.62 5.96
C TRP A 193 9.41 -1.49 4.43
N ALA A 194 9.08 -0.31 3.90
CA ALA A 194 9.07 -0.07 2.45
C ALA A 194 10.43 -0.36 1.80
N MET A 195 11.53 0.12 2.41
CA MET A 195 12.88 -0.14 1.89
C MET A 195 13.26 -1.63 1.95
N VAL A 196 12.99 -2.31 3.07
CA VAL A 196 13.40 -3.71 3.26
C VAL A 196 12.56 -4.66 2.41
N SER A 197 11.24 -4.48 2.39
CA SER A 197 10.30 -5.32 1.63
C SER A 197 10.42 -5.17 0.11
N THR A 198 11.04 -4.07 -0.36
CA THR A 198 11.35 -3.85 -1.78
C THR A 198 12.82 -4.10 -2.12
N GLY A 199 13.64 -4.55 -1.15
CA GLY A 199 15.05 -4.85 -1.36
C GLY A 199 15.96 -3.63 -1.56
N GLN A 200 15.52 -2.43 -1.20
CA GLN A 200 16.27 -1.17 -1.31
C GLN A 200 17.25 -0.97 -0.14
N LEU A 201 18.07 -1.97 0.20
CA LEU A 201 18.98 -1.92 1.36
C LEU A 201 20.01 -0.78 1.27
N GLN A 202 20.51 -0.48 0.07
CA GLN A 202 21.43 0.63 -0.13
C GLN A 202 20.77 1.99 0.16
N ARG A 203 19.46 2.11 -0.07
CA ARG A 203 18.71 3.31 0.33
C ARG A 203 18.56 3.36 1.85
N LEU A 204 18.30 2.23 2.51
CA LEU A 204 18.26 2.14 3.96
C LEU A 204 19.58 2.60 4.61
N VAL A 205 20.72 2.15 4.09
CA VAL A 205 22.06 2.60 4.53
C VAL A 205 22.21 4.12 4.36
N ARG A 206 21.86 4.67 3.19
CA ARG A 206 21.94 6.13 2.95
C ARG A 206 21.03 6.92 3.89
N THR A 207 19.82 6.43 4.13
CA THR A 207 18.85 7.07 5.04
C THR A 207 19.38 7.12 6.48
N LEU A 208 20.18 6.14 6.88
CA LEU A 208 20.90 6.08 8.16
C LEU A 208 22.31 6.67 8.03
N ASN A 209 22.52 7.66 7.16
CA ASN A 209 23.77 8.39 6.99
C ASN A 209 25.02 7.49 6.79
N GLY A 210 24.87 6.36 6.11
CA GLY A 210 25.97 5.42 5.84
C GLY A 210 26.26 4.42 6.96
N HIS A 211 25.49 4.40 8.05
CA HIS A 211 25.71 3.49 9.17
C HIS A 211 25.18 2.07 8.87
N GLU A 212 26.03 1.26 8.23
CA GLU A 212 25.68 -0.10 7.76
C GLU A 212 25.22 -1.03 8.89
N GLU A 213 25.88 -1.04 10.05
CA GLU A 213 25.50 -1.91 11.18
C GLU A 213 24.08 -1.58 11.71
N VAL A 214 23.72 -0.29 11.72
CA VAL A 214 22.39 0.16 12.14
C VAL A 214 21.34 -0.22 11.09
N ALA A 215 21.68 -0.06 9.81
CA ALA A 215 20.83 -0.49 8.70
C ALA A 215 20.59 -2.00 8.70
N GLU A 216 21.62 -2.79 8.97
CA GLU A 216 21.54 -4.24 9.09
C GLU A 216 20.63 -4.66 10.25
N MET A 217 20.75 -4.01 11.42
CA MET A 217 19.88 -4.24 12.57
C MET A 217 18.40 -4.01 12.20
N VAL A 218 18.10 -2.91 11.51
CA VAL A 218 16.74 -2.60 11.02
C VAL A 218 16.26 -3.66 10.03
N ALA A 219 17.07 -4.02 9.03
CA ALA A 219 16.69 -5.03 8.04
C ALA A 219 16.41 -6.39 8.68
N ARG A 220 17.29 -6.84 9.59
CA ARG A 220 17.13 -8.11 10.32
C ARG A 220 15.87 -8.15 11.17
N TYR A 221 15.43 -7.02 11.72
CA TYR A 221 14.18 -6.93 12.48
C TYR A 221 12.97 -7.37 11.63
N TYR A 222 12.86 -6.87 10.40
CA TYR A 222 11.75 -7.24 9.51
C TYR A 222 11.92 -8.65 8.95
N VAL A 223 13.11 -9.02 8.49
CA VAL A 223 13.38 -10.34 7.91
C VAL A 223 13.01 -11.46 8.88
N ARG A 224 13.45 -11.37 10.14
CA ARG A 224 13.20 -12.41 11.14
C ARG A 224 11.72 -12.54 11.50
N ARG A 225 10.98 -11.42 11.48
CA ARG A 225 9.59 -11.38 11.94
C ARG A 225 8.57 -11.70 10.86
N TYR A 226 8.87 -11.31 9.62
CA TYR A 226 7.94 -11.42 8.50
C TYR A 226 8.41 -12.40 7.41
N GLY A 227 9.54 -13.06 7.60
CA GLY A 227 10.07 -14.05 6.66
C GLY A 227 10.35 -13.43 5.29
N LEU A 228 10.89 -12.21 5.25
CA LEU A 228 11.19 -11.52 4.00
C LEU A 228 12.44 -12.11 3.34
N GLU A 229 12.37 -12.39 2.05
CA GLU A 229 13.55 -12.68 1.24
C GLU A 229 14.29 -11.38 0.96
N VAL A 230 15.46 -11.19 1.59
CA VAL A 230 16.35 -10.08 1.26
C VAL A 230 17.48 -10.63 0.42
N ARG A 231 17.46 -10.32 -0.89
CA ARG A 231 18.55 -10.66 -1.80
C ARG A 231 19.61 -9.57 -1.74
N SER A 232 20.79 -9.91 -1.24
CA SER A 232 21.99 -9.11 -1.46
C SER A 232 22.24 -9.06 -2.96
N ARG A 233 22.08 -7.88 -3.57
CA ARG A 233 22.63 -7.60 -4.90
C ARG A 233 24.07 -7.14 -4.75
#